data_AF-A0A819J4P5-F1
#
_entry.id   AF-A0A819J4P5-F1
#
_cell.length_a   1.000
_cell.length_b   1.000
_cell.length_c   1.000
_cell.angle_alpha   90.00
_cell.angle_beta   90.00
_cell.angle_gamma   90.00
#
_symmetry.space_group_name_H-M   'P 1'
#
loop_
_entity.id
_entity.type
_entity.pdbx_description
1 polymer ?
#
loop_
_entity_poly.entity_id
_entity_poly.type
_entity_poly.pdbx_seq_one_letter_code
_entity_poly.pdbx_strand_id
1 'polypeptide(L)'
;GPAFAPISIPDNRIGSRLIGFRTVQLIQHEYGAGKNGTSFYFSINFKSILIKGSNWIPSDSLQERVSDEKLERLLRSAQLSNMNMLRIWDGGIYERNSFYEIADRLGIMLWHDFMFACSLYPVDEPFLTNVHDEVIYQVKRVQHHPSIVLWFGNNENEAAVAQNWYGVSQEKMKKTKDDYRKLSVDTIIDAVKQIDKGNNRPFVTSSPSNGLETIIENNIAKDPQDPLYGI
;
A
#
# COMPACT_ATOMS: atom_id res chain seq x y z
N GLY A 1 -5.38 -31.92 3.92
CA GLY A 1 -5.99 -30.65 3.45
C GLY A 1 -6.06 -29.69 4.62
N PRO A 2 -6.02 -28.36 4.40
CA PRO A 2 -6.11 -27.42 5.51
C PRO A 2 -7.49 -27.53 6.17
N ALA A 3 -7.51 -27.56 7.50
CA ALA A 3 -8.72 -27.66 8.30
C ALA A 3 -9.34 -26.26 8.48
N PHE A 4 -10.65 -26.16 8.27
CA PHE A 4 -11.42 -24.94 8.49
C PHE A 4 -11.96 -24.95 9.93
N ALA A 5 -11.71 -23.88 10.70
CA ALA A 5 -12.34 -23.67 12.00
C ALA A 5 -13.27 -22.45 11.91
N PRO A 6 -14.59 -22.61 12.01
CA PRO A 6 -15.52 -21.48 12.04
C PRO A 6 -15.41 -20.75 13.38
N ILE A 7 -15.36 -19.42 13.35
CA ILE A 7 -15.40 -18.55 14.54
C ILE A 7 -16.75 -17.84 14.56
N SER A 8 -17.47 -17.93 15.69
CA SER A 8 -18.76 -17.26 15.90
C SER A 8 -18.55 -15.87 16.50
N ILE A 9 -19.26 -14.85 15.99
CA ILE A 9 -19.19 -13.45 16.46
C ILE A 9 -20.54 -13.09 17.14
N PRO A 10 -20.58 -12.27 18.22
CA PRO A 10 -21.73 -12.16 19.12
C PRO A 10 -22.95 -11.34 18.65
N ASP A 11 -22.92 -10.79 17.44
CA ASP A 11 -24.12 -10.24 16.78
C ASP A 11 -24.54 -11.25 15.73
N ASN A 12 -25.84 -11.58 15.62
CA ASN A 12 -26.49 -12.57 14.74
C ASN A 12 -26.14 -12.53 13.21
N ARG A 13 -25.07 -11.88 12.79
CA ARG A 13 -24.41 -11.99 11.48
C ARG A 13 -23.57 -13.27 11.44
N ILE A 14 -24.13 -14.32 10.84
CA ILE A 14 -23.39 -15.52 10.47
C ILE A 14 -22.57 -15.20 9.21
N GLY A 15 -21.26 -15.39 9.27
CA GLY A 15 -20.36 -15.27 8.13
C GLY A 15 -19.13 -16.14 8.30
N SER A 16 -18.58 -16.64 7.21
CA SER A 16 -17.32 -17.40 7.18
C SER A 16 -16.26 -16.60 6.44
N ARG A 17 -15.02 -16.61 6.96
CA ARG A 17 -13.87 -16.01 6.27
C ARG A 17 -12.67 -16.93 6.40
N LEU A 18 -11.87 -16.97 5.33
CA LEU A 18 -10.53 -17.55 5.39
C LEU A 18 -9.62 -16.61 6.18
N ILE A 19 -8.78 -17.18 7.05
CA ILE A 19 -7.80 -16.45 7.85
C ILE A 19 -6.41 -17.02 7.61
N GLY A 20 -5.40 -16.15 7.58
CA GLY A 20 -3.99 -16.54 7.53
C GLY A 20 -3.23 -15.91 8.67
N PHE A 21 -2.45 -16.73 9.39
CA PHE A 21 -1.58 -16.26 10.46
C PHE A 21 -0.17 -16.02 9.91
N ARG A 22 0.27 -14.77 9.91
CA ARG A 22 1.62 -14.39 9.51
C ARG A 22 2.05 -13.05 10.11
N THR A 23 3.34 -12.92 10.40
CA THR A 23 3.94 -11.62 10.74
C THR A 23 4.59 -11.02 9.49
N VAL A 24 4.51 -9.68 9.40
CA VAL A 24 5.24 -8.89 8.40
C VAL A 24 5.98 -7.78 9.13
N GLN A 25 7.22 -7.54 8.73
CA GLN A 25 8.01 -6.40 9.16
C GLN A 25 8.71 -5.81 7.94
N LEU A 26 8.68 -4.49 7.83
CA LEU A 26 9.53 -3.73 6.91
C LEU A 26 10.77 -3.30 7.70
N ILE A 27 11.93 -3.82 7.32
CA ILE A 27 13.19 -3.57 8.01
C ILE A 27 13.91 -2.38 7.38
N GLN A 28 14.21 -1.39 8.22
CA GLN A 28 14.86 -0.13 7.84
C GLN A 28 16.02 0.21 8.79
N HIS A 29 17.03 -0.65 8.81
CA HIS A 29 18.25 -0.41 9.59
C HIS A 29 19.21 0.50 8.84
N GLU A 30 19.82 1.43 9.56
CA GLU A 30 20.93 2.25 9.06
C GLU A 30 22.09 1.35 8.58
N TYR A 31 22.76 1.77 7.51
CA TYR A 31 24.00 1.14 7.06
C TYR A 31 25.04 2.18 6.65
N GLY A 32 26.32 1.78 6.68
CA GLY A 32 27.46 2.68 6.48
C GLY A 32 28.00 3.29 7.79
N ALA A 33 29.24 3.78 7.76
CA ALA A 33 29.85 4.47 8.90
C ALA A 33 29.32 5.92 8.96
N GLY A 34 28.30 6.16 9.78
CA GLY A 34 27.48 7.38 9.75
C GLY A 34 26.27 7.19 8.83
N LYS A 35 25.14 7.87 9.11
CA LYS A 35 23.84 7.74 8.41
C LYS A 35 23.95 7.87 6.88
N ASN A 36 24.35 6.80 6.20
CA ASN A 36 24.53 6.73 4.75
C ASN A 36 23.33 6.05 4.08
N GLY A 37 22.15 6.13 4.71
CA GLY A 37 20.94 5.48 4.22
C GLY A 37 20.33 4.46 5.18
N THR A 38 19.23 3.85 4.73
CA THR A 38 18.56 2.76 5.46
C THR A 38 18.22 1.62 4.52
N SER A 39 18.38 0.39 5.01
CA SER A 39 17.91 -0.80 4.31
C SER A 39 16.40 -0.73 4.07
N PHE A 40 15.91 -1.53 3.13
CA PHE A 40 14.47 -1.66 2.91
C PHE A 40 14.19 -3.07 2.40
N TYR A 41 13.74 -3.94 3.29
CA TYR A 41 13.40 -5.30 2.93
C TYR A 41 12.34 -5.87 3.85
N PHE A 42 11.67 -6.92 3.40
CA PHE A 42 10.61 -7.58 4.15
C PHE A 42 11.13 -8.77 4.93
N SER A 43 10.70 -8.87 6.19
CA SER A 43 10.78 -10.08 6.99
C SER A 43 9.37 -10.64 7.17
N ILE A 44 9.14 -11.86 6.66
CA ILE A 44 7.86 -12.58 6.78
C ILE A 44 8.08 -13.76 7.70
N ASN A 45 7.32 -13.85 8.80
CA ASN A 45 7.52 -14.87 9.83
C ASN A 45 8.99 -14.96 10.28
N PHE A 46 9.61 -13.79 10.49
CA PHE A 46 11.00 -13.63 10.95
C PHE A 46 12.08 -14.10 9.96
N LYS A 47 11.73 -14.28 8.68
CA LYS A 47 12.68 -14.60 7.61
C LYS A 47 12.70 -13.49 6.58
N SER A 48 13.90 -12.97 6.29
CA SER A 48 14.10 -12.03 5.20
C SER A 48 13.73 -12.67 3.86
N ILE A 49 12.92 -11.99 3.06
CA ILE A 49 12.49 -12.46 1.73
C ILE A 49 12.96 -11.48 0.67
N LEU A 50 13.62 -12.01 -0.37
CA LEU A 50 13.88 -11.25 -1.59
C LEU A 50 12.58 -11.11 -2.38
N ILE A 51 12.19 -9.87 -2.64
CA ILE A 51 11.00 -9.55 -3.44
C ILE A 51 11.30 -9.75 -4.92
N LYS A 52 10.43 -10.49 -5.61
CA LYS A 52 10.47 -10.73 -7.05
C LYS A 52 9.06 -10.57 -7.59
N GLY A 53 8.86 -9.64 -8.51
CA GLY A 53 7.51 -9.25 -8.87
C GLY A 53 7.44 -8.20 -9.97
N SER A 54 6.25 -7.65 -10.10
CA SER A 54 5.92 -6.56 -11.01
C SER A 54 4.77 -5.72 -10.45
N ASN A 55 4.46 -4.62 -11.14
CA ASN A 55 3.25 -3.84 -10.87
C ASN A 55 2.04 -4.52 -11.55
N TRP A 56 0.91 -4.52 -10.86
CA TRP A 56 -0.40 -4.91 -11.35
C TRP A 56 -1.19 -3.66 -11.69
N ILE A 57 -1.72 -3.61 -12.90
CA ILE A 57 -2.62 -2.57 -13.40
C ILE A 57 -3.98 -3.19 -13.72
N PRO A 58 -5.08 -2.40 -13.82
CA PRO A 58 -6.37 -2.93 -14.24
C PRO A 58 -6.26 -3.73 -15.53
N SER A 59 -6.74 -4.98 -15.50
CA SER A 59 -6.56 -5.92 -16.61
C SER A 59 -7.48 -5.67 -17.81
N ASP A 60 -8.35 -4.67 -17.70
CA ASP A 60 -9.28 -4.19 -18.72
C ASP A 60 -9.70 -2.76 -18.39
N SER A 61 -10.12 -1.98 -19.39
CA SER A 61 -10.73 -0.66 -19.16
C SER A 61 -12.15 -0.78 -18.58
N LEU A 62 -12.80 -1.92 -18.84
CA LEU A 62 -14.17 -2.22 -18.44
C LEU A 62 -14.17 -3.38 -17.44
N GLN A 63 -14.33 -3.07 -16.15
CA GLN A 63 -14.16 -4.02 -15.06
C GLN A 63 -15.17 -5.17 -15.09
N GLU A 64 -16.35 -4.94 -15.66
CA GLU A 64 -17.39 -5.96 -15.84
C GLU A 64 -16.95 -7.10 -16.78
N ARG A 65 -15.93 -6.88 -17.62
CA ARG A 65 -15.37 -7.89 -18.53
C ARG A 65 -14.26 -8.73 -17.90
N VAL A 66 -13.74 -8.30 -16.75
CA VAL A 66 -12.73 -9.06 -16.04
C VAL A 66 -13.46 -10.21 -15.34
N SER A 67 -13.23 -11.46 -15.71
CA SER A 67 -13.84 -12.63 -15.04
C SER A 67 -12.90 -13.23 -13.99
N ASP A 68 -13.43 -13.97 -13.01
CA ASP A 68 -12.59 -14.57 -11.96
C ASP A 68 -11.59 -15.56 -12.56
N GLU A 69 -11.96 -16.25 -13.64
CA GLU A 69 -11.06 -17.12 -14.41
C GLU A 69 -9.92 -16.32 -15.08
N LYS A 70 -10.21 -15.09 -15.57
CA LYS A 70 -9.17 -14.20 -16.10
C LYS A 70 -8.17 -13.82 -15.01
N LEU A 71 -8.64 -13.45 -13.81
CA LEU A 71 -7.75 -13.14 -12.68
C LEU A 71 -6.93 -14.35 -12.23
N GLU A 72 -7.58 -15.50 -12.07
CA GLU A 72 -6.91 -16.75 -11.69
C GLU A 72 -5.79 -17.09 -12.68
N ARG A 73 -6.06 -16.98 -13.99
CA ARG A 73 -5.06 -17.23 -15.03
C ARG A 73 -3.88 -16.25 -14.93
N LEU A 74 -4.13 -14.96 -14.72
CA LEU A 74 -3.08 -13.94 -14.65
C LEU A 74 -2.24 -14.10 -13.38
N LEU A 75 -2.86 -14.29 -12.22
CA LEU A 75 -2.16 -14.48 -10.94
C LEU A 75 -1.40 -15.82 -10.92
N ARG A 76 -1.94 -16.89 -11.50
CA ARG A 76 -1.19 -18.13 -11.72
C ARG A 76 0.00 -17.94 -12.65
N SER A 77 -0.12 -17.10 -13.68
CA SER A 77 1.01 -16.80 -14.56
C SER A 77 2.14 -16.08 -13.80
N ALA A 78 1.80 -15.15 -12.90
CA ALA A 78 2.79 -14.52 -12.01
C ALA A 78 3.47 -15.56 -11.09
N GLN A 79 2.69 -16.45 -10.46
CA GLN A 79 3.23 -17.53 -9.62
C GLN A 79 4.17 -18.45 -10.42
N LEU A 80 3.75 -18.91 -11.60
CA LEU A 80 4.56 -19.78 -12.48
C LEU A 80 5.82 -19.09 -13.01
N SER A 81 5.82 -17.76 -13.04
CA SER A 81 6.98 -16.92 -13.36
C SER A 81 7.90 -16.71 -12.15
N ASN A 82 7.69 -17.44 -11.04
CA ASN A 82 8.45 -17.36 -9.79
C ASN A 82 8.39 -15.98 -9.09
N MET A 83 7.33 -15.20 -9.37
CA MET A 83 7.03 -13.98 -8.62
C MET A 83 6.44 -14.33 -7.25
N ASN A 84 6.81 -13.57 -6.24
CA ASN A 84 6.29 -13.71 -4.88
C ASN A 84 5.60 -12.44 -4.35
N MET A 85 5.62 -11.35 -5.13
CA MET A 85 4.91 -10.12 -4.80
C MET A 85 4.37 -9.45 -6.06
N LEU A 86 3.21 -8.81 -5.94
CA LEU A 86 2.71 -7.84 -6.92
C LEU A 86 2.40 -6.53 -6.20
N ARG A 87 2.70 -5.40 -6.85
CA ARG A 87 2.26 -4.08 -6.40
C ARG A 87 0.96 -3.71 -7.10
N ILE A 88 -0.14 -3.60 -6.37
CA ILE A 88 -1.38 -3.04 -6.91
C ILE A 88 -1.17 -1.55 -7.08
N TRP A 89 -0.96 -1.12 -8.32
CA TRP A 89 -0.64 0.27 -8.64
C TRP A 89 -1.88 1.16 -8.51
N ASP A 90 -1.67 2.34 -7.94
CA ASP A 90 -2.68 3.29 -7.49
C ASP A 90 -3.44 4.07 -8.55
N GLY A 91 -2.92 4.26 -9.76
CA GLY A 91 -3.73 4.84 -10.84
C GLY A 91 -4.71 3.82 -11.44
N GLY A 92 -4.86 2.65 -10.81
CA GLY A 92 -5.82 1.62 -11.13
C GLY A 92 -7.08 1.69 -10.27
N ILE A 93 -7.42 0.55 -9.67
CA ILE A 93 -8.58 0.40 -8.78
C ILE A 93 -8.21 -0.43 -7.56
N TYR A 94 -8.97 -0.28 -6.48
CA TYR A 94 -9.03 -1.33 -5.47
C TYR A 94 -9.65 -2.57 -6.12
N GLU A 95 -8.85 -3.62 -6.27
CA GLU A 95 -9.30 -4.85 -6.89
C GLU A 95 -10.49 -5.49 -6.16
N ARG A 96 -11.16 -6.40 -6.84
CA ARG A 96 -12.29 -7.14 -6.27
C ARG A 96 -11.83 -8.25 -5.32
N ASN A 97 -12.75 -8.76 -4.49
CA ASN A 97 -12.42 -9.75 -3.46
C ASN A 97 -11.72 -11.00 -4.01
N SER A 98 -12.15 -11.50 -5.16
CA SER A 98 -11.54 -12.70 -5.77
C SER A 98 -10.05 -12.52 -6.07
N PHE A 99 -9.59 -11.31 -6.41
CA PHE A 99 -8.16 -11.03 -6.61
C PHE A 99 -7.34 -11.36 -5.35
N TYR A 100 -7.77 -10.83 -4.19
CA TYR A 100 -7.08 -11.02 -2.92
C TYR A 100 -7.18 -12.47 -2.43
N GLU A 101 -8.34 -13.10 -2.59
CA GLU A 101 -8.54 -14.51 -2.24
C GLU A 101 -7.64 -15.43 -3.08
N ILE A 102 -7.46 -15.13 -4.36
CA ILE A 102 -6.54 -15.87 -5.23
C ILE A 102 -5.09 -15.62 -4.80
N ALA A 103 -4.71 -14.37 -4.53
CA ALA A 103 -3.36 -14.04 -4.06
C ALA A 103 -3.02 -14.76 -2.74
N ASP A 104 -3.97 -14.81 -1.79
CA ASP A 104 -3.85 -15.57 -0.55
C ASP A 104 -3.60 -17.06 -0.82
N ARG A 105 -4.38 -17.68 -1.70
CA ARG A 105 -4.25 -19.11 -2.04
C ARG A 105 -2.95 -19.43 -2.77
N LEU A 106 -2.47 -18.52 -3.62
CA LEU A 106 -1.25 -18.71 -4.40
C LEU A 106 0.02 -18.32 -3.63
N GLY A 107 -0.11 -17.67 -2.47
CA GLY A 107 1.02 -17.17 -1.69
C GLY A 107 1.72 -15.98 -2.35
N ILE A 108 0.99 -15.17 -3.11
CA ILE A 108 1.50 -13.93 -3.71
C ILE A 108 1.29 -12.79 -2.72
N MET A 109 2.37 -12.16 -2.29
CA MET A 109 2.30 -10.97 -1.44
C MET A 109 1.80 -9.77 -2.25
N LEU A 110 1.09 -8.88 -1.60
CA LEU A 110 0.54 -7.68 -2.19
C LEU A 110 1.11 -6.48 -1.46
N TRP A 111 1.83 -5.67 -2.22
CA TRP A 111 2.02 -4.26 -1.93
C TRP A 111 0.75 -3.56 -2.42
N HIS A 112 0.03 -2.91 -1.51
CA HIS A 112 -1.28 -2.32 -1.79
C HIS A 112 -1.23 -0.80 -1.69
N ASP A 113 -1.36 -0.11 -2.83
CA ASP A 113 -1.47 1.35 -2.84
C ASP A 113 -2.93 1.81 -2.61
N PHE A 114 -3.10 3.01 -2.06
CA PHE A 114 -4.33 3.80 -2.15
C PHE A 114 -4.34 4.60 -3.46
N MET A 115 -5.53 4.84 -4.02
CA MET A 115 -5.70 5.24 -5.43
C MET A 115 -5.40 6.73 -5.70
N PHE A 116 -4.17 7.17 -5.41
CA PHE A 116 -3.71 8.56 -5.55
C PHE A 116 -2.39 8.67 -6.34
N ALA A 117 -2.45 8.78 -7.67
CA ALA A 117 -1.26 8.69 -8.52
C ALA A 117 -0.89 10.01 -9.23
N CYS A 118 0.39 10.38 -9.18
CA CYS A 118 1.02 11.39 -10.05
C CYS A 118 0.19 12.68 -10.21
N SER A 119 -0.40 13.19 -9.12
CA SER A 119 -1.20 14.41 -9.16
C SER A 119 -1.20 15.13 -7.81
N LEU A 120 -1.50 16.44 -7.86
CA LEU A 120 -1.98 17.17 -6.69
C LEU A 120 -3.48 16.94 -6.54
N TYR A 121 -3.94 16.83 -5.30
CA TYR A 121 -5.34 16.57 -4.97
C TYR A 121 -5.90 17.72 -4.12
N PRO A 122 -7.20 18.01 -4.22
CA PRO A 122 -7.85 18.98 -3.36
C PRO A 122 -7.84 18.51 -1.89
N VAL A 123 -7.98 19.45 -0.97
CA VAL A 123 -7.96 19.18 0.49
C VAL A 123 -9.04 19.95 1.25
N ASP A 124 -10.10 20.35 0.55
CA ASP A 124 -11.32 20.83 1.18
C ASP A 124 -12.02 19.71 1.94
N GLU A 125 -12.77 20.09 2.98
CA GLU A 125 -13.38 19.13 3.91
C GLU A 125 -14.30 18.11 3.24
N PRO A 126 -15.16 18.46 2.26
CA PRO A 126 -15.93 17.47 1.51
C PRO A 126 -15.06 16.41 0.83
N PHE A 127 -13.98 16.81 0.16
CA PHE A 127 -13.07 15.87 -0.47
C PHE A 127 -12.37 14.97 0.54
N LEU A 128 -11.81 15.54 1.61
CA LEU A 128 -11.11 14.76 2.64
C LEU A 128 -12.02 13.79 3.39
N THR A 129 -13.28 14.18 3.64
CA THR A 129 -14.29 13.29 4.24
C THR A 129 -14.56 12.10 3.32
N ASN A 130 -14.71 12.34 2.02
CA ASN A 130 -14.91 11.26 1.05
C ASN A 130 -13.70 10.31 0.98
N VAL A 131 -12.48 10.85 0.97
CA VAL A 131 -11.24 10.06 1.01
C VAL A 131 -11.16 9.23 2.28
N HIS A 132 -11.44 9.83 3.44
CA HIS A 132 -11.44 9.13 4.72
C HIS A 132 -12.41 7.94 4.68
N ASP A 133 -13.64 8.15 4.22
CA ASP A 133 -14.65 7.09 4.16
C ASP A 133 -14.28 5.98 3.15
N GLU A 134 -13.69 6.35 2.02
CA GLU A 134 -13.12 5.41 1.05
C GLU A 134 -12.05 4.53 1.67
N VAL A 135 -11.04 5.14 2.31
CA VAL A 135 -9.93 4.42 2.95
C VAL A 135 -10.45 3.50 4.06
N ILE A 136 -11.33 4.00 4.93
CA ILE A 136 -11.94 3.20 6.00
C ILE A 136 -12.68 1.99 5.42
N TYR A 137 -13.48 2.19 4.36
CA TYR A 137 -14.20 1.10 3.71
C TYR A 137 -13.25 0.06 3.13
N GLN A 138 -12.24 0.49 2.34
CA GLN A 138 -11.32 -0.41 1.65
C GLN A 138 -10.48 -1.21 2.64
N VAL A 139 -9.89 -0.55 3.65
CA VAL A 139 -9.10 -1.24 4.67
C VAL A 139 -9.96 -2.23 5.43
N LYS A 140 -11.16 -1.86 5.88
CA LYS A 140 -12.08 -2.81 6.55
C LYS A 140 -12.41 -4.01 5.68
N ARG A 141 -12.58 -3.78 4.37
CA ARG A 141 -12.89 -4.83 3.39
C ARG A 141 -11.74 -5.81 3.27
N VAL A 142 -10.50 -5.35 3.12
CA VAL A 142 -9.38 -6.20 2.66
C VAL A 142 -8.29 -6.50 3.70
N GLN A 143 -8.26 -5.83 4.85
CA GLN A 143 -7.21 -6.03 5.88
C GLN A 143 -7.12 -7.44 6.47
N HIS A 144 -8.09 -8.31 6.22
CA HIS A 144 -8.05 -9.69 6.72
C HIS A 144 -7.23 -10.62 5.81
N HIS A 145 -6.88 -10.17 4.60
CA HIS A 145 -6.07 -10.93 3.66
C HIS A 145 -4.59 -10.96 4.11
N PRO A 146 -4.00 -12.15 4.35
CA PRO A 146 -2.59 -12.28 4.69
C PRO A 146 -1.64 -11.88 3.54
N SER A 147 -2.11 -11.97 2.29
CA SER A 147 -1.34 -11.54 1.11
C SER A 147 -0.96 -10.07 1.17
N ILE A 148 -1.80 -9.19 1.69
CA ILE A 148 -1.46 -7.77 1.87
C ILE A 148 -0.38 -7.66 2.94
N VAL A 149 0.81 -7.23 2.56
CA VAL A 149 1.98 -7.12 3.45
C VAL A 149 2.40 -5.68 3.68
N LEU A 150 1.86 -4.74 2.92
CA LEU A 150 2.29 -3.34 2.93
C LEU A 150 1.18 -2.44 2.39
N TRP A 151 0.98 -1.29 3.04
CA TRP A 151 0.11 -0.21 2.57
C TRP A 151 0.95 0.96 2.06
N PHE A 152 0.55 1.55 0.94
CA PHE A 152 1.19 2.73 0.34
C PHE A 152 0.20 3.85 0.10
N GLY A 153 0.53 5.06 0.55
CA GLY A 153 -0.38 6.21 0.45
C GLY A 153 -0.63 6.69 -0.97
N ASN A 154 0.39 6.68 -1.83
CA ASN A 154 0.33 7.18 -3.21
C ASN A 154 1.54 6.73 -4.05
N ASN A 155 1.47 6.96 -5.37
CA ASN A 155 2.57 6.86 -6.33
C ASN A 155 3.06 8.25 -6.71
N GLU A 156 4.35 8.45 -6.49
CA GLU A 156 5.18 9.57 -6.93
C GLU A 156 4.78 10.95 -6.39
N ASN A 157 3.73 11.09 -5.59
CA ASN A 157 3.29 12.42 -5.16
C ASN A 157 4.29 13.07 -4.19
N GLU A 158 5.01 12.30 -3.35
CA GLU A 158 6.09 12.86 -2.53
C GLU A 158 7.19 13.48 -3.41
N ALA A 159 7.67 12.73 -4.41
CA ALA A 159 8.67 13.18 -5.36
C ALA A 159 8.17 14.39 -6.16
N ALA A 160 6.94 14.34 -6.66
CA ALA A 160 6.33 15.40 -7.43
C ALA A 160 6.21 16.72 -6.67
N VAL A 161 5.88 16.64 -5.37
CA VAL A 161 5.79 17.81 -4.48
C VAL A 161 7.19 18.31 -4.07
N ALA A 162 8.12 17.40 -3.75
CA ALA A 162 9.49 17.75 -3.36
C ALA A 162 10.24 18.45 -4.50
N GLN A 163 10.10 17.93 -5.72
CA GLN A 163 10.82 18.36 -6.92
C GLN A 163 10.01 19.30 -7.82
N ASN A 164 8.80 19.67 -7.41
CA ASN A 164 7.92 20.62 -8.11
C ASN A 164 7.62 20.26 -9.58
N TRP A 165 7.24 19.01 -9.86
CA TRP A 165 6.97 18.52 -11.22
C TRP A 165 5.91 19.34 -11.97
N TYR A 166 4.94 19.91 -11.24
CA TYR A 166 3.83 20.67 -11.82
C TYR A 166 4.10 22.17 -12.00
N GLY A 167 5.33 22.64 -11.73
CA GLY A 167 5.71 24.05 -11.94
C GLY A 167 4.94 25.03 -11.05
N VAL A 168 4.60 24.62 -9.82
CA VAL A 168 3.92 25.48 -8.84
C VAL A 168 4.83 26.65 -8.46
N SER A 169 4.25 27.84 -8.31
CA SER A 169 5.01 29.03 -7.93
C SER A 169 5.60 28.90 -6.52
N GLN A 170 6.75 29.51 -6.28
CA GLN A 170 7.44 29.46 -4.97
C GLN A 170 6.54 29.90 -3.80
N GLU A 171 5.68 30.90 -4.03
CA GLU A 171 4.71 31.38 -3.04
C GLU A 171 3.69 30.32 -2.63
N LYS A 172 3.31 29.42 -3.55
CA LYS A 172 2.33 28.34 -3.34
C LYS A 172 2.96 27.03 -2.90
N MET A 173 4.30 26.89 -2.95
CA MET A 173 4.99 25.64 -2.60
C MET A 173 4.77 25.23 -1.15
N LYS A 174 4.76 26.18 -0.22
CA LYS A 174 4.46 25.88 1.19
C LYS A 174 3.07 25.25 1.33
N LYS A 175 2.05 25.91 0.76
CA LYS A 175 0.68 25.41 0.77
C LYS A 175 0.58 24.01 0.13
N THR A 176 1.24 23.81 -1.00
CA THR A 176 1.23 22.52 -1.71
C THR A 176 1.81 21.38 -0.86
N LYS A 177 2.89 21.64 -0.14
CA LYS A 177 3.48 20.69 0.82
C LYS A 177 2.57 20.42 2.01
N ASP A 178 1.90 21.46 2.52
CA ASP A 178 0.95 21.32 3.63
C ASP A 178 -0.30 20.55 3.21
N ASP A 179 -0.82 20.80 2.01
CA ASP A 179 -1.94 20.06 1.42
C ASP A 179 -1.60 18.58 1.23
N TYR A 180 -0.40 18.27 0.70
CA TYR A 180 0.07 16.89 0.56
C TYR A 180 0.09 16.14 1.90
N ARG A 181 0.55 16.79 2.98
CA ARG A 181 0.55 16.21 4.33
C ARG A 181 -0.86 16.01 4.86
N LYS A 182 -1.74 16.99 4.69
CA LYS A 182 -3.14 16.91 5.13
C LYS A 182 -3.85 15.72 4.51
N LEU A 183 -3.64 15.46 3.22
CA LEU A 183 -4.20 14.30 2.54
C LEU A 183 -3.49 13.00 2.95
N SER A 184 -2.18 12.91 2.73
CA SER A 184 -1.46 11.64 2.82
C SER A 184 -1.30 11.16 4.27
N VAL A 185 -1.03 12.07 5.19
CA VAL A 185 -0.73 11.76 6.59
C VAL A 185 -1.98 11.90 7.44
N ASP A 186 -2.53 13.11 7.52
CA ASP A 186 -3.60 13.42 8.48
C ASP A 186 -4.94 12.77 8.09
N THR A 187 -5.09 12.32 6.84
CA THR A 187 -6.31 11.65 6.35
C THR A 187 -6.06 10.17 6.07
N ILE A 188 -5.21 9.83 5.10
CA ILE A 188 -5.05 8.43 4.64
C ILE A 188 -4.37 7.57 5.72
N ILE A 189 -3.16 7.94 6.18
CA ILE A 189 -2.44 7.18 7.21
C ILE A 189 -3.27 7.03 8.48
N ASP A 190 -3.88 8.11 8.93
CA ASP A 190 -4.69 8.09 10.14
C ASP A 190 -5.94 7.20 9.99
N ALA A 191 -6.62 7.22 8.84
CA ALA A 191 -7.72 6.30 8.55
C ALA A 191 -7.27 4.82 8.54
N VAL A 192 -6.14 4.49 7.91
CA VAL A 192 -5.59 3.12 7.95
C VAL A 192 -5.29 2.69 9.37
N LYS A 193 -4.59 3.55 10.14
CA LYS A 193 -4.26 3.26 11.53
C LYS A 193 -5.51 3.04 12.38
N GLN A 194 -6.62 3.74 12.15
CA GLN A 194 -7.85 3.48 12.91
C GLN A 194 -8.36 2.05 12.77
N ILE A 195 -8.10 1.39 11.64
CA ILE A 195 -8.66 0.09 11.28
C ILE A 195 -7.65 -1.04 11.44
N ASP A 196 -6.43 -0.89 10.90
CA ASP A 196 -5.42 -1.96 10.83
C ASP A 196 -4.44 -2.01 12.01
N LYS A 197 -4.77 -1.30 13.11
CA LYS A 197 -3.99 -1.22 14.37
C LYS A 197 -3.52 -2.58 14.91
N GLY A 198 -4.33 -3.63 14.74
CA GLY A 198 -4.05 -4.96 15.29
C GLY A 198 -3.10 -5.83 14.45
N ASN A 199 -2.89 -5.51 13.18
CA ASN A 199 -2.13 -6.38 12.27
C ASN A 199 -0.68 -5.96 12.07
N ASN A 200 -0.23 -4.83 12.66
CA ASN A 200 1.12 -4.29 12.58
C ASN A 200 1.69 -4.26 11.14
N ARG A 201 0.83 -4.05 10.13
CA ARG A 201 1.31 -3.93 8.75
C ARG A 201 2.08 -2.63 8.59
N PRO A 202 3.23 -2.64 7.91
CA PRO A 202 3.95 -1.42 7.57
C PRO A 202 3.09 -0.53 6.64
N PHE A 203 3.28 0.77 6.78
CA PHE A 203 2.73 1.80 5.91
C PHE A 203 3.87 2.70 5.45
N VAL A 204 3.88 3.07 4.17
CA VAL A 204 4.81 4.08 3.62
C VAL A 204 4.00 5.13 2.85
N THR A 205 4.40 6.40 2.97
CA THR A 205 3.62 7.55 2.51
C THR A 205 3.48 7.63 0.98
N SER A 206 4.53 7.33 0.24
CA SER A 206 4.61 7.46 -1.22
C SER A 206 5.56 6.41 -1.81
N SER A 207 5.44 6.10 -3.09
CA SER A 207 6.44 5.37 -3.87
C SER A 207 6.91 6.20 -5.06
N PRO A 208 8.17 6.63 -5.15
CA PRO A 208 9.26 6.40 -4.20
C PRO A 208 9.15 7.25 -2.92
N SER A 209 9.96 6.91 -1.90
CA SER A 209 10.03 7.48 -0.55
C SER A 209 11.23 6.95 0.24
N ASN A 210 11.80 7.79 1.11
CA ASN A 210 12.92 7.40 1.97
C ASN A 210 12.47 6.69 3.27
N GLY A 211 11.20 6.29 3.35
CA GLY A 211 10.67 5.51 4.46
C GLY A 211 10.74 6.26 5.80
N LEU A 212 11.50 5.73 6.76
CA LEU A 212 11.69 6.39 8.06
C LEU A 212 12.31 7.80 7.92
N GLU A 213 13.20 8.03 6.96
CA GLU A 213 13.81 9.35 6.76
C GLU A 213 12.78 10.36 6.25
N THR A 214 11.85 9.95 5.38
CA THR A 214 10.71 10.79 4.98
C THR A 214 9.93 11.26 6.20
N ILE A 215 9.71 10.41 7.20
CA ILE A 215 9.02 10.80 8.45
C ILE A 215 9.86 11.81 9.25
N ILE A 216 11.17 11.58 9.36
CA ILE A 216 12.11 12.49 10.05
C ILE A 216 12.13 13.87 9.38
N GLU A 217 12.06 13.93 8.05
CA GLU A 217 12.00 15.15 7.27
C GLU A 217 10.57 15.73 7.13
N ASN A 218 9.70 15.40 8.09
CA ASN A 218 8.32 15.90 8.15
C ASN A 218 7.48 15.46 6.93
N ASN A 219 7.48 14.16 6.67
CA ASN A 219 6.69 13.44 5.66
C ASN A 219 6.92 13.84 4.19
N ILE A 220 7.95 14.63 3.89
CA ILE A 220 8.40 14.95 2.53
C ILE A 220 9.91 15.03 2.58
N ALA A 221 10.59 13.99 2.09
CA ALA A 221 12.05 14.01 2.01
C ALA A 221 12.54 15.12 1.06
N LYS A 222 13.75 15.62 1.32
CA LYS A 222 14.45 16.59 0.45
C LYS A 222 14.71 15.99 -0.93
N ASP A 223 15.10 14.72 -0.95
CA ASP A 223 15.22 13.91 -2.16
C ASP A 223 14.54 12.55 -1.95
N PRO A 224 13.24 12.42 -2.28
CA PRO A 224 12.48 11.18 -2.12
C PRO A 224 12.93 10.03 -3.04
N GLN A 225 13.93 10.26 -3.89
CA GLN A 225 14.49 9.29 -4.84
C GLN A 225 15.97 8.99 -4.53
N ASP A 226 16.43 9.31 -3.32
CA ASP A 226 17.82 9.07 -2.92
C ASP A 226 18.08 7.56 -2.86
N PRO A 227 19.01 7.03 -3.69
CA PRO A 227 19.27 5.59 -3.78
C PRO A 227 19.90 4.99 -2.51
N LEU A 228 20.25 5.82 -1.53
CA LEU A 228 20.68 5.39 -0.20
C LEU A 228 19.51 4.93 0.68
N TYR A 229 18.27 5.24 0.30
CA TYR A 229 17.07 4.78 0.98
C TYR A 229 16.33 3.82 0.05
N GLY A 230 15.82 2.72 0.61
CA GLY A 230 15.50 1.56 -0.21
C GLY A 230 14.11 1.56 -0.86
N ILE A 231 13.69 2.62 -1.55
CA ILE A 231 12.51 2.54 -2.43
C ILE A 231 12.58 3.43 -3.67
#